data_AF-A0A0D6MPD6-F1
#
_entry.id   AF-A0A0D6MPD6-F1
#
_cell.length_a   1.000
_cell.length_b   1.000
_cell.length_c   1.000
_cell.angle_alpha   90.00
_cell.angle_beta   90.00
_cell.angle_gamma   90.00
#
_symmetry.space_group_name_H-M   'P 1'
#
loop_
_entity.id
_entity.type
_entity.pdbx_description
1 polymer ?
#
loop_
_entity_poly.entity_id
_entity_poly.type
_entity_poly.pdbx_seq_one_letter_code
_entity_poly.pdbx_strand_id
1 'polypeptide(L)'
;MTLAAPIIRDGAWFDRLYDGWDEIARTALADGVTGLVLRRAATGQTVCWYLGSDGAVLSTHAAFLEGDVRTVLWRAAESWAVPLVKGSLSGTPDAVPPSSDLPPPLLAEIAGAWAAQNLDAIAIYPASWATTGGMMSGQTGLAIEDTRIAALLESRVSSEALIVASPFTGAPLRAQIVLDCDELAVHRFHDPEHDAAFYLTWHTRATMERPSFFCPKAHLIVSDQPDPALLPGRILAWYAAHPDHARQIAEAVPFKAHDYGLGRASALTDLKDEEPAVAAPLEHGGSESAAWALLRTTDGTGSALPAEQSPEDPRPGFLKRLFGGRRAKD
;
A
#
# COMPACT_ATOMS: atom_id res chain seq x y z
N MET A 1 -30.08 18.96 -27.16
CA MET A 1 -30.48 17.63 -27.69
C MET A 1 -31.17 16.83 -26.58
N THR A 2 -31.77 15.65 -26.83
CA THR A 2 -32.32 14.78 -25.75
C THR A 2 -31.15 14.10 -25.00
N LEU A 3 -31.27 13.87 -23.69
CA LEU A 3 -30.30 13.07 -22.91
C LEU A 3 -30.30 11.63 -23.42
N ALA A 4 -29.18 10.92 -23.26
CA ALA A 4 -29.04 9.56 -23.79
C ALA A 4 -29.95 8.53 -23.07
N ALA A 5 -30.17 8.72 -21.77
CA ALA A 5 -31.05 7.90 -20.94
C ALA A 5 -31.84 8.81 -19.99
N PRO A 6 -33.11 8.50 -19.72
CA PRO A 6 -33.91 9.30 -18.81
C PRO A 6 -33.39 9.12 -17.39
N ILE A 7 -33.05 10.22 -16.72
CA ILE A 7 -32.68 10.18 -15.31
C ILE A 7 -33.94 10.13 -14.46
N ILE A 8 -33.89 9.37 -13.37
CA ILE A 8 -34.83 9.57 -12.29
C ILE A 8 -34.39 10.83 -11.54
N ARG A 9 -35.32 11.75 -11.34
CA ARG A 9 -35.14 12.87 -10.43
C ARG A 9 -36.46 13.03 -9.71
N ASP A 10 -36.42 12.97 -8.39
CA ASP A 10 -37.62 13.03 -7.55
C ASP A 10 -38.65 11.92 -7.88
N GLY A 11 -38.15 10.72 -8.22
CA GLY A 11 -38.98 9.56 -8.62
C GLY A 11 -39.58 9.65 -10.02
N ALA A 12 -39.36 10.75 -10.75
CA ALA A 12 -39.87 10.99 -12.10
C ALA A 12 -38.76 10.88 -13.15
N TRP A 13 -39.11 10.38 -14.34
CA TRP A 13 -38.18 10.14 -15.44
C TRP A 13 -38.04 11.38 -16.34
N PHE A 14 -36.80 11.82 -16.60
CA PHE A 14 -36.47 12.98 -17.45
C PHE A 14 -35.55 12.61 -18.60
N ASP A 15 -36.07 12.63 -19.83
CA ASP A 15 -35.30 12.41 -21.06
C ASP A 15 -34.56 13.67 -21.55
N ARG A 16 -34.82 14.87 -21.02
CA ARG A 16 -34.01 16.07 -21.28
C ARG A 16 -33.80 16.91 -20.02
N LEU A 17 -32.56 17.39 -19.80
CA LEU A 17 -32.23 18.30 -18.68
C LEU A 17 -32.27 19.78 -19.07
N TYR A 18 -31.76 20.14 -20.26
CA TYR A 18 -31.69 21.53 -20.74
C TYR A 18 -31.82 21.62 -22.26
N ASP A 19 -32.36 22.72 -22.77
CA ASP A 19 -32.34 23.05 -24.19
C ASP A 19 -31.09 23.86 -24.56
N GLY A 20 -30.58 23.66 -25.78
CA GLY A 20 -29.32 24.27 -26.27
C GLY A 20 -28.04 23.75 -25.60
N TRP A 21 -28.17 22.78 -24.70
CA TRP A 21 -27.08 21.93 -24.22
C TRP A 21 -27.23 20.53 -24.79
N ASP A 22 -26.07 19.93 -24.98
CA ASP A 22 -25.92 18.56 -25.45
C ASP A 22 -25.16 17.79 -24.38
N GLU A 23 -25.63 16.58 -24.08
CA GLU A 23 -24.84 15.65 -23.28
C GLU A 23 -23.55 15.30 -24.02
N ILE A 24 -22.43 15.30 -23.31
CA ILE A 24 -21.11 14.96 -23.87
C ILE A 24 -20.33 13.93 -23.06
N ALA A 25 -20.75 13.60 -21.85
CA ALA A 25 -20.32 12.41 -21.12
C ALA A 25 -21.25 12.16 -19.94
N ARG A 26 -21.00 11.08 -19.19
CA ARG A 26 -21.75 10.72 -17.99
C ARG A 26 -20.86 9.89 -17.01
N THR A 27 -20.00 10.56 -16.21
CA THR A 27 -19.00 10.01 -15.24
C THR A 27 -19.60 9.78 -13.85
N ALA A 28 -19.34 8.70 -13.03
CA ALA A 28 -19.89 8.29 -11.67
C ALA A 28 -19.04 8.57 -10.34
N LEU A 29 -19.63 8.88 -9.15
CA LEU A 29 -18.96 8.96 -7.79
C LEU A 29 -19.26 7.69 -6.94
N ALA A 30 -20.06 7.70 -5.84
CA ALA A 30 -20.41 6.51 -5.01
C ALA A 30 -21.67 6.51 -4.09
N ASP A 31 -22.05 5.31 -3.57
CA ASP A 31 -23.30 4.71 -2.99
C ASP A 31 -24.36 4.26 -3.99
N GLY A 32 -23.88 4.10 -5.20
CA GLY A 32 -24.69 4.50 -6.33
C GLY A 32 -24.62 6.00 -6.39
N VAL A 33 -23.68 6.52 -7.17
CA VAL A 33 -23.70 7.89 -7.64
C VAL A 33 -22.98 7.86 -9.03
N THR A 34 -23.57 8.42 -10.11
CA THR A 34 -23.44 8.06 -11.56
C THR A 34 -23.66 9.28 -12.45
N GLY A 35 -22.66 10.05 -12.86
CA GLY A 35 -22.87 11.46 -13.24
C GLY A 35 -22.95 11.85 -14.67
N LEU A 36 -23.17 13.13 -15.00
CA LEU A 36 -23.54 13.64 -16.33
C LEU A 36 -22.76 14.90 -16.80
N VAL A 37 -21.84 14.75 -17.75
CA VAL A 37 -21.10 15.85 -18.41
C VAL A 37 -21.92 16.44 -19.57
N LEU A 38 -22.11 17.76 -19.57
CA LEU A 38 -22.87 18.49 -20.59
C LEU A 38 -22.01 19.58 -21.27
N ARG A 39 -22.29 19.89 -22.55
CA ARG A 39 -21.63 20.94 -23.32
C ARG A 39 -22.63 21.80 -24.06
N ARG A 40 -22.29 23.07 -24.21
CA ARG A 40 -23.14 24.05 -24.88
C ARG A 40 -22.63 24.31 -26.29
N ALA A 41 -23.45 24.00 -27.31
CA ALA A 41 -23.04 24.06 -28.72
C ALA A 41 -22.52 25.44 -29.17
N ALA A 42 -23.04 26.53 -28.59
CA ALA A 42 -22.64 27.89 -28.93
C ALA A 42 -21.30 28.35 -28.29
N THR A 43 -20.74 27.63 -27.31
CA THR A 43 -19.58 28.10 -26.52
C THR A 43 -18.53 27.05 -26.13
N GLY A 44 -18.84 25.75 -26.12
CA GLY A 44 -17.85 24.67 -25.99
C GLY A 44 -17.51 24.16 -24.57
N GLN A 45 -18.00 24.80 -23.50
CA GLN A 45 -17.71 24.46 -22.08
C GLN A 45 -18.19 23.04 -21.67
N THR A 46 -17.57 22.42 -20.63
CA THR A 46 -17.97 21.10 -20.09
C THR A 46 -18.36 21.16 -18.60
N VAL A 47 -19.19 20.24 -18.10
CA VAL A 47 -19.62 20.11 -16.68
C VAL A 47 -19.61 18.63 -16.26
N CYS A 48 -20.06 18.23 -15.06
CA CYS A 48 -20.55 16.86 -14.79
C CYS A 48 -21.67 16.86 -13.72
N TRP A 49 -22.24 15.71 -13.34
CA TRP A 49 -23.51 15.61 -12.60
C TRP A 49 -23.75 14.25 -11.91
N TYR A 50 -22.85 13.75 -11.06
CA TYR A 50 -22.98 12.46 -10.34
C TYR A 50 -24.45 12.13 -9.93
N LEU A 51 -24.98 10.97 -10.32
CA LEU A 51 -26.43 10.65 -10.38
C LEU A 51 -26.82 9.16 -10.14
N GLY A 52 -27.98 8.61 -10.47
CA GLY A 52 -28.53 7.45 -9.73
C GLY A 52 -27.87 6.07 -9.80
N SER A 53 -28.28 5.16 -8.90
CA SER A 53 -28.30 3.71 -9.17
C SER A 53 -29.65 3.26 -9.74
N ASP A 54 -30.75 3.77 -9.18
CA ASP A 54 -32.10 3.81 -9.77
C ASP A 54 -32.22 4.82 -10.93
N GLY A 55 -31.27 5.74 -11.03
CA GLY A 55 -31.26 6.87 -11.96
C GLY A 55 -31.48 8.25 -11.31
N ALA A 56 -31.67 8.34 -9.97
CA ALA A 56 -31.70 9.53 -9.08
C ALA A 56 -30.58 10.57 -9.34
N VAL A 57 -30.33 11.57 -8.48
CA VAL A 57 -29.17 12.48 -8.60
C VAL A 57 -28.37 12.54 -7.30
N LEU A 58 -27.03 12.61 -7.39
CA LEU A 58 -26.17 11.95 -6.41
C LEU A 58 -24.73 12.65 -6.22
N SER A 59 -24.18 13.56 -7.10
CA SER A 59 -23.03 14.58 -6.98
C SER A 59 -22.49 15.22 -8.35
N THR A 60 -21.16 15.38 -8.69
CA THR A 60 -20.51 15.85 -10.03
C THR A 60 -18.93 15.70 -10.32
N HIS A 61 -18.37 15.16 -11.46
CA HIS A 61 -16.93 15.32 -11.98
C HIS A 61 -16.77 15.27 -13.52
N ALA A 62 -16.30 16.36 -14.11
CA ALA A 62 -15.61 16.31 -15.40
C ALA A 62 -14.13 15.93 -15.15
N ALA A 63 -13.40 15.33 -16.09
CA ALA A 63 -11.95 15.16 -16.00
C ALA A 63 -11.36 15.49 -17.37
N PHE A 64 -11.06 16.75 -17.72
CA PHE A 64 -10.91 17.97 -16.93
C PHE A 64 -11.97 18.29 -15.89
N LEU A 65 -11.55 18.25 -14.63
CA LEU A 65 -12.29 18.80 -13.50
C LEU A 65 -12.06 20.32 -13.56
N GLU A 66 -12.71 20.95 -14.53
CA GLU A 66 -12.58 22.37 -14.86
C GLU A 66 -13.69 23.18 -14.19
N GLY A 67 -13.33 24.35 -13.66
CA GLY A 67 -14.24 25.16 -12.87
C GLY A 67 -14.70 24.49 -11.57
N ASP A 68 -15.95 24.74 -11.21
CA ASP A 68 -16.41 24.72 -9.81
C ASP A 68 -16.54 23.33 -9.22
N VAL A 69 -16.86 22.34 -10.07
CA VAL A 69 -16.99 20.94 -9.69
C VAL A 69 -15.72 20.43 -9.01
N ARG A 70 -14.55 20.85 -9.51
CA ARG A 70 -13.26 20.49 -8.90
C ARG A 70 -13.12 21.13 -7.54
N THR A 71 -13.29 22.45 -7.49
CA THR A 71 -13.10 23.25 -6.30
C THR A 71 -13.97 22.79 -5.13
N VAL A 72 -15.22 22.38 -5.40
CA VAL A 72 -16.13 21.82 -4.38
C VAL A 72 -15.59 20.52 -3.81
N LEU A 73 -15.22 19.58 -4.68
CA LEU A 73 -14.82 18.24 -4.26
C LEU A 73 -13.39 18.24 -3.69
N TRP A 74 -12.57 19.22 -4.09
CA TRP A 74 -11.29 19.54 -3.47
C TRP A 74 -11.41 20.08 -2.05
N ARG A 75 -12.30 21.06 -1.82
CA ARG A 75 -12.54 21.58 -0.47
C ARG A 75 -13.19 20.54 0.45
N ALA A 76 -14.09 19.72 -0.10
CA ALA A 76 -14.61 18.56 0.60
C ALA A 76 -13.45 17.63 1.00
N ALA A 77 -12.56 17.29 0.06
CA ALA A 77 -11.35 16.52 0.33
C ALA A 77 -10.50 17.12 1.44
N GLU A 78 -10.06 18.38 1.29
CA GLU A 78 -9.17 19.08 2.22
C GLU A 78 -9.66 19.04 3.67
N SER A 79 -10.98 19.10 3.88
CA SER A 79 -11.60 19.12 5.20
C SER A 79 -11.33 17.85 6.04
N TRP A 80 -11.18 16.69 5.41
CA TRP A 80 -10.80 15.43 6.06
C TRP A 80 -9.38 14.98 5.71
N ALA A 81 -8.94 15.21 4.48
CA ALA A 81 -7.62 14.82 3.98
C ALA A 81 -6.48 15.51 4.74
N VAL A 82 -6.55 16.82 4.97
CA VAL A 82 -5.45 17.54 5.63
C VAL A 82 -5.27 17.11 7.10
N PRO A 83 -6.33 16.96 7.92
CA PRO A 83 -6.23 16.33 9.25
C PRO A 83 -5.67 14.90 9.20
N LEU A 84 -6.19 14.06 8.31
CA LEU A 84 -5.76 12.65 8.20
C LEU A 84 -4.29 12.50 7.77
N VAL A 85 -3.79 13.38 6.90
CA VAL A 85 -2.36 13.42 6.54
C VAL A 85 -1.50 13.86 7.71
N LYS A 86 -1.96 14.85 8.49
CA LYS A 86 -1.19 15.42 9.61
C LYS A 86 -1.17 14.55 10.86
N GLY A 87 -2.18 13.73 11.11
CA GLY A 87 -2.24 12.79 12.24
C GLY A 87 -2.17 11.32 11.80
N SER A 88 -3.21 10.83 11.12
CA SER A 88 -3.39 9.39 10.88
C SER A 88 -2.33 8.77 9.98
N LEU A 89 -1.78 9.52 9.02
CA LEU A 89 -0.63 9.11 8.20
C LEU A 89 0.74 9.46 8.81
N SER A 90 0.84 10.38 9.77
CA SER A 90 2.14 10.84 10.30
C SER A 90 2.68 9.93 11.40
N GLY A 91 1.86 9.65 12.43
CA GLY A 91 2.30 8.95 13.64
C GLY A 91 1.15 8.63 14.58
N THR A 92 0.79 9.58 15.45
CA THR A 92 -0.41 9.48 16.30
C THR A 92 -1.65 10.06 15.60
N PRO A 93 -2.70 9.24 15.34
CA PRO A 93 -3.95 9.71 14.75
C PRO A 93 -4.74 10.56 15.75
N ASP A 94 -5.16 11.75 15.32
CA ASP A 94 -6.21 12.50 15.99
C ASP A 94 -7.60 11.93 15.64
N ALA A 95 -8.57 12.11 16.53
CA ALA A 95 -9.97 11.82 16.20
C ALA A 95 -10.46 12.80 15.13
N VAL A 96 -10.53 12.34 13.89
CA VAL A 96 -11.13 13.10 12.79
C VAL A 96 -12.66 12.99 12.90
N PRO A 97 -13.43 14.08 12.71
CA PRO A 97 -14.87 13.96 12.58
C PRO A 97 -15.22 12.92 11.49
N PRO A 98 -16.36 12.21 11.59
CA PRO A 98 -16.79 11.32 10.51
C PRO A 98 -16.66 12.06 9.19
N SER A 99 -16.00 11.43 8.20
CA SER A 99 -16.08 11.97 6.85
C SER A 99 -17.56 12.11 6.52
N SER A 100 -17.87 13.14 5.75
CA SER A 100 -19.16 13.28 5.08
C SER A 100 -19.76 11.94 4.67
N ASP A 101 -21.10 11.86 4.62
CA ASP A 101 -21.86 10.79 3.93
C ASP A 101 -21.59 10.78 2.39
N LEU A 102 -20.42 11.25 1.96
CA LEU A 102 -19.82 10.93 0.69
C LEU A 102 -19.37 9.47 0.73
N PRO A 103 -19.70 8.65 -0.27
CA PRO A 103 -19.69 7.22 -0.03
C PRO A 103 -18.47 6.51 -0.60
N PRO A 104 -18.27 5.21 -0.30
CA PRO A 104 -16.94 4.61 -0.33
C PRO A 104 -16.19 4.75 -1.67
N PRO A 105 -16.75 4.40 -2.85
CA PRO A 105 -16.04 4.62 -4.11
C PRO A 105 -15.67 6.08 -4.45
N LEU A 106 -16.35 7.09 -3.92
CA LEU A 106 -16.10 8.51 -4.23
C LEU A 106 -15.17 9.13 -3.23
N LEU A 107 -15.31 8.71 -1.98
CA LEU A 107 -14.32 8.97 -0.96
C LEU A 107 -12.97 8.43 -1.45
N ALA A 108 -12.95 7.25 -2.09
CA ALA A 108 -11.79 6.71 -2.80
C ALA A 108 -11.34 7.54 -4.01
N GLU A 109 -12.24 7.92 -4.94
CA GLU A 109 -11.88 8.77 -6.10
C GLU A 109 -11.29 10.12 -5.66
N ILE A 110 -11.96 10.82 -4.75
CA ILE A 110 -11.49 12.11 -4.21
C ILE A 110 -10.19 11.94 -3.45
N ALA A 111 -10.05 10.91 -2.60
CA ALA A 111 -8.82 10.69 -1.84
C ALA A 111 -7.64 10.36 -2.77
N GLY A 112 -7.87 9.57 -3.83
CA GLY A 112 -6.86 9.30 -4.86
C GLY A 112 -6.46 10.56 -5.63
N ALA A 113 -7.44 11.32 -6.12
CA ALA A 113 -7.20 12.58 -6.83
C ALA A 113 -6.49 13.62 -5.95
N TRP A 114 -6.86 13.70 -4.67
CA TRP A 114 -6.25 14.58 -3.67
C TRP A 114 -4.83 14.14 -3.32
N ALA A 115 -4.62 12.86 -3.04
CA ALA A 115 -3.29 12.31 -2.75
C ALA A 115 -2.31 12.59 -3.90
N ALA A 116 -2.72 12.36 -5.15
CA ALA A 116 -1.88 12.54 -6.34
C ALA A 116 -1.43 13.99 -6.61
N GLN A 117 -2.10 15.00 -6.03
CA GLN A 117 -1.74 16.41 -6.22
C GLN A 117 -1.15 17.09 -4.97
N ASN A 118 -1.36 16.53 -3.77
CA ASN A 118 -0.92 17.15 -2.49
C ASN A 118 0.12 16.34 -1.73
N LEU A 119 0.27 15.03 -1.99
CA LEU A 119 1.35 14.24 -1.41
C LEU A 119 2.58 14.36 -2.31
N ASP A 120 3.30 15.47 -2.12
CA ASP A 120 4.49 15.85 -2.88
C ASP A 120 5.50 14.71 -3.01
N ALA A 121 6.03 14.56 -4.23
CA ALA A 121 7.29 13.86 -4.53
C ALA A 121 7.50 12.50 -3.83
N ILE A 122 6.43 11.70 -3.66
CA ILE A 122 6.55 10.31 -3.22
C ILE A 122 7.41 9.57 -4.24
N ALA A 123 8.59 9.13 -3.81
CA ALA A 123 9.44 8.28 -4.62
C ALA A 123 8.89 6.85 -4.60
N ILE A 124 8.74 6.27 -5.80
CA ILE A 124 8.24 4.93 -6.01
C ILE A 124 9.37 4.10 -6.60
N TYR A 125 9.75 3.03 -5.91
CA TYR A 125 10.79 2.10 -6.36
C TYR A 125 10.25 0.67 -6.44
N PRO A 126 10.74 -0.18 -7.36
CA PRO A 126 10.45 -1.61 -7.34
C PRO A 126 11.17 -2.27 -6.15
N ALA A 127 10.65 -3.40 -5.68
CA ALA A 127 11.22 -4.13 -4.53
C ALA A 127 12.67 -4.57 -4.77
N SER A 128 13.04 -4.81 -6.02
CA SER A 128 14.42 -5.15 -6.43
C SER A 128 15.47 -4.08 -6.09
N TRP A 129 15.07 -2.83 -5.78
CA TRP A 129 16.03 -1.79 -5.38
C TRP A 129 16.41 -1.86 -3.91
N ALA A 130 15.60 -2.53 -3.07
CA ALA A 130 15.87 -2.66 -1.63
C ALA A 130 17.07 -3.58 -1.29
N THR A 131 17.69 -4.21 -2.30
CA THR A 131 18.81 -5.14 -2.15
C THR A 131 20.15 -4.58 -2.65
N THR A 132 20.26 -3.26 -2.82
CA THR A 132 21.40 -2.64 -3.55
C THR A 132 22.55 -2.23 -2.62
N GLY A 133 22.27 -2.07 -1.33
CA GLY A 133 23.13 -1.47 -0.32
C GLY A 133 23.06 0.06 -0.35
N GLY A 134 22.27 0.67 0.52
CA GLY A 134 22.16 2.13 0.60
C GLY A 134 21.00 2.66 1.45
N MET A 135 20.64 3.91 1.19
CA MET A 135 19.50 4.60 1.81
C MET A 135 18.42 4.87 0.76
N MET A 136 17.16 4.70 1.12
CA MET A 136 15.99 5.03 0.31
C MET A 136 15.14 6.11 1.00
N SER A 137 14.73 7.11 0.24
CA SER A 137 13.79 8.17 0.65
C SER A 137 13.17 8.84 -0.56
N GLY A 138 12.00 9.45 -0.39
CA GLY A 138 11.55 10.51 -1.27
C GLY A 138 12.41 11.77 -1.15
N GLN A 139 12.14 12.76 -2.01
CA GLN A 139 13.00 13.93 -2.22
C GLN A 139 13.26 14.78 -0.95
N THR A 140 12.36 14.70 0.04
CA THR A 140 12.42 15.41 1.33
C THR A 140 12.11 14.51 2.52
N GLY A 141 12.05 13.19 2.30
CA GLY A 141 11.59 12.23 3.29
C GLY A 141 12.69 11.74 4.24
N LEU A 142 12.27 11.18 5.38
CA LEU A 142 13.14 10.45 6.29
C LEU A 142 13.83 9.27 5.57
N ALA A 143 15.15 9.19 5.68
CA ALA A 143 15.95 8.16 5.05
C ALA A 143 15.86 6.81 5.78
N ILE A 144 15.70 5.73 5.01
CA ILE A 144 15.57 4.35 5.50
C ILE A 144 16.66 3.49 4.87
N GLU A 145 17.33 2.64 5.66
CA GLU A 145 18.27 1.65 5.14
C GLU A 145 17.54 0.63 4.24
N ASP A 146 18.05 0.43 3.03
CA ASP A 146 17.39 -0.42 2.02
C ASP A 146 17.27 -1.88 2.48
N THR A 147 18.30 -2.41 3.14
CA THR A 147 18.29 -3.75 3.77
C THR A 147 17.15 -3.96 4.78
N ARG A 148 16.71 -2.89 5.48
CA ARG A 148 15.58 -2.96 6.41
C ARG A 148 14.25 -2.99 5.65
N ILE A 149 14.15 -2.26 4.55
CA ILE A 149 13.02 -2.37 3.63
C ILE A 149 12.97 -3.78 3.04
N ALA A 150 14.10 -4.36 2.59
CA ALA A 150 14.13 -5.74 2.10
C ALA A 150 13.66 -6.75 3.15
N ALA A 151 14.07 -6.60 4.42
CA ALA A 151 13.58 -7.44 5.51
C ALA A 151 12.05 -7.31 5.73
N LEU A 152 11.49 -6.10 5.59
CA LEU A 152 10.04 -5.88 5.61
C LEU A 152 9.33 -6.52 4.40
N LEU A 153 9.92 -6.47 3.21
CA LEU A 153 9.37 -7.03 1.98
C LEU A 153 9.46 -8.57 1.90
N GLU A 154 10.20 -9.21 2.81
CA GLU A 154 10.17 -10.67 3.01
C GLU A 154 9.17 -11.12 4.11
N SER A 155 8.49 -10.17 4.77
CA SER A 155 7.47 -10.52 5.76
C SER A 155 6.23 -11.15 5.12
N ARG A 156 5.57 -12.03 5.88
CA ARG A 156 4.39 -12.79 5.43
C ARG A 156 3.23 -12.59 6.39
N VAL A 157 2.02 -12.53 5.86
CA VAL A 157 0.79 -12.54 6.67
C VAL A 157 0.67 -13.89 7.39
N SER A 158 0.41 -13.86 8.68
CA SER A 158 0.04 -15.03 9.48
C SER A 158 -1.39 -14.90 10.00
N SER A 159 -1.93 -15.96 10.58
CA SER A 159 -3.22 -15.94 11.29
C SER A 159 -3.16 -15.26 12.67
N GLU A 160 -1.99 -14.78 13.08
CA GLU A 160 -1.76 -14.12 14.37
C GLU A 160 -1.44 -12.63 14.15
N ALA A 161 -1.19 -11.90 15.25
CA ALA A 161 -0.80 -10.49 15.15
C ALA A 161 0.56 -10.36 14.45
N LEU A 162 0.57 -9.73 13.28
CA LEU A 162 1.79 -9.50 12.50
C LEU A 162 2.79 -8.62 13.27
N ILE A 163 4.03 -9.10 13.35
CA ILE A 163 5.18 -8.41 13.97
C ILE A 163 6.28 -8.27 12.92
N VAL A 164 6.87 -7.09 12.83
CA VAL A 164 7.98 -6.77 11.93
C VAL A 164 9.05 -5.94 12.63
N ALA A 165 10.26 -5.89 12.09
CA ALA A 165 11.29 -4.98 12.58
C ALA A 165 11.05 -3.56 12.05
N SER A 166 11.22 -2.54 12.88
CA SER A 166 11.10 -1.14 12.45
C SER A 166 12.10 -0.81 11.32
N PRO A 167 11.68 -0.12 10.25
CA PRO A 167 12.58 0.37 9.22
C PRO A 167 13.58 1.41 9.76
N PHE A 168 13.31 2.06 10.90
CA PHE A 168 14.16 3.13 11.44
C PHE A 168 15.04 2.68 12.62
N THR A 169 14.51 1.83 13.50
CA THR A 169 15.19 1.41 14.74
C THR A 169 15.55 -0.08 14.78
N GLY A 170 14.97 -0.89 13.89
CA GLY A 170 15.07 -2.36 13.96
C GLY A 170 14.28 -2.99 15.12
N ALA A 171 13.64 -2.19 15.98
CA ALA A 171 12.85 -2.68 17.10
C ALA A 171 11.63 -3.49 16.62
N PRO A 172 11.22 -4.56 17.33
CA PRO A 172 10.03 -5.33 16.98
C PRO A 172 8.75 -4.51 17.22
N LEU A 173 7.98 -4.32 16.16
CA LEU A 173 6.71 -3.60 16.14
C LEU A 173 5.57 -4.55 15.77
N ARG A 174 4.49 -4.52 16.55
CA ARG A 174 3.24 -5.22 16.24
C ARG A 174 2.33 -4.29 15.42
N ALA A 175 1.61 -4.85 14.43
CA ALA A 175 0.60 -4.11 13.69
C ALA A 175 -0.50 -3.57 14.62
N GLN A 176 -0.78 -2.27 14.53
CA GLN A 176 -1.76 -1.60 15.40
C GLN A 176 -3.19 -1.87 14.94
N ILE A 177 -3.43 -1.72 13.64
CA ILE A 177 -4.70 -2.01 12.96
C ILE A 177 -4.42 -2.64 11.59
N VAL A 178 -5.44 -3.29 11.05
CA VAL A 178 -5.48 -3.74 9.65
C VAL A 178 -6.63 -3.00 8.97
N LEU A 179 -6.33 -2.30 7.87
CA LEU A 179 -7.30 -1.60 7.05
C LEU A 179 -7.69 -2.54 5.91
N ASP A 180 -9.00 -2.76 5.75
CA ASP A 180 -9.58 -3.52 4.65
C ASP A 180 -9.90 -2.56 3.50
N CYS A 181 -9.03 -2.54 2.49
CA CYS A 181 -9.07 -1.61 1.35
C CYS A 181 -9.37 -2.39 0.05
N ASP A 182 -10.61 -2.88 -0.06
CA ASP A 182 -11.15 -3.72 -1.15
C ASP A 182 -10.41 -5.04 -1.34
N GLU A 183 -9.36 -5.05 -2.17
CA GLU A 183 -8.53 -6.24 -2.45
C GLU A 183 -7.18 -6.19 -1.73
N LEU A 184 -6.95 -5.18 -0.88
CA LEU A 184 -5.72 -4.95 -0.15
C LEU A 184 -5.94 -5.01 1.37
N ALA A 185 -5.20 -5.90 2.04
CA ALA A 185 -5.03 -5.85 3.49
C ALA A 185 -3.82 -4.96 3.82
N VAL A 186 -4.08 -3.79 4.39
CA VAL A 186 -3.03 -2.83 4.77
C VAL A 186 -2.80 -2.90 6.28
N HIS A 187 -1.62 -3.36 6.69
CA HIS A 187 -1.23 -3.40 8.10
C HIS A 187 -0.50 -2.10 8.47
N ARG A 188 -1.00 -1.39 9.49
CA ARG A 188 -0.37 -0.17 10.04
C ARG A 188 0.61 -0.50 11.15
N PHE A 189 1.78 0.11 11.12
CA PHE A 189 2.78 0.12 12.19
C PHE A 189 3.16 1.56 12.54
N HIS A 190 3.73 1.77 13.73
CA HIS A 190 4.24 3.06 14.20
C HIS A 190 5.58 2.85 14.90
N ASP A 191 6.60 3.58 14.46
CA ASP A 191 7.86 3.72 15.20
C ASP A 191 7.74 4.96 16.12
N PRO A 192 7.81 4.79 17.45
CA PRO A 192 7.62 5.88 18.40
C PRO A 192 8.86 6.77 18.58
N GLU A 193 10.06 6.31 18.18
CA GLU A 193 11.30 7.09 18.29
C GLU A 193 11.37 8.14 17.17
N HIS A 194 10.93 7.76 15.97
CA HIS A 194 10.88 8.63 14.79
C HIS A 194 9.51 9.31 14.63
N ASP A 195 8.53 8.97 15.47
CA ASP A 195 7.10 9.28 15.33
C ASP A 195 6.64 9.11 13.87
N ALA A 196 6.75 7.88 13.37
CA ALA A 196 6.58 7.58 11.97
C ALA A 196 5.65 6.37 11.78
N ALA A 197 4.49 6.60 11.16
CA ALA A 197 3.66 5.50 10.68
C ALA A 197 4.22 4.93 9.37
N PHE A 198 4.12 3.60 9.21
CA PHE A 198 4.37 2.93 7.95
C PHE A 198 3.40 1.77 7.75
N TYR A 199 3.28 1.34 6.50
CA TYR A 199 2.24 0.43 6.03
C TYR A 199 2.88 -0.70 5.22
N LEU A 200 2.45 -1.93 5.52
CA LEU A 200 2.73 -3.10 4.69
C LEU A 200 1.42 -3.61 4.11
N THR A 201 1.39 -3.83 2.80
CA THR A 201 0.16 -4.08 2.07
C THR A 201 0.25 -5.36 1.27
N TRP A 202 -0.64 -6.32 1.54
CA TRP A 202 -0.78 -7.54 0.75
C TRP A 202 -2.07 -7.55 -0.04
N HIS A 203 -2.05 -8.20 -1.20
CA HIS A 203 -3.27 -8.54 -1.90
C HIS A 203 -4.01 -9.64 -1.15
N THR A 204 -5.28 -9.45 -0.80
CA THR A 204 -6.08 -10.41 0.00
C THR A 204 -6.20 -11.79 -0.67
N ARG A 205 -6.14 -11.80 -2.01
CA ARG A 205 -6.15 -13.03 -2.84
C ARG A 205 -4.76 -13.62 -3.14
N ALA A 206 -3.67 -12.90 -2.85
CA ALA A 206 -2.30 -13.32 -3.17
C ALA A 206 -1.34 -13.08 -1.99
N THR A 207 -1.72 -13.57 -0.81
CA THR A 207 -0.97 -13.41 0.46
C THR A 207 0.43 -14.06 0.48
N MET A 208 0.78 -14.80 -0.58
CA MET A 208 2.12 -15.38 -0.80
C MET A 208 3.07 -14.45 -1.58
N GLU A 209 2.56 -13.35 -2.14
CA GLU A 209 3.38 -12.31 -2.78
C GLU A 209 4.03 -11.40 -1.72
N ARG A 210 5.12 -10.71 -2.13
CA ARG A 210 5.75 -9.68 -1.30
C ARG A 210 4.78 -8.52 -1.07
N PRO A 211 4.73 -7.93 0.13
CA PRO A 211 3.94 -6.74 0.37
C PRO A 211 4.46 -5.54 -0.42
N SER A 212 3.63 -4.52 -0.59
CA SER A 212 4.07 -3.16 -0.83
C SER A 212 4.40 -2.48 0.50
N PHE A 213 5.54 -1.78 0.57
CA PHE A 213 5.88 -0.87 1.66
C PHE A 213 5.48 0.56 1.31
N PHE A 214 4.84 1.27 2.23
CA PHE A 214 4.60 2.71 2.14
C PHE A 214 4.89 3.39 3.47
N CYS A 215 5.67 4.47 3.44
CA CYS A 215 5.89 5.34 4.58
C CYS A 215 5.66 6.82 4.19
N PRO A 216 4.59 7.46 4.70
CA PRO A 216 4.33 8.89 4.48
C PRO A 216 5.51 9.78 4.89
N LYS A 217 6.08 9.58 6.09
CA LYS A 217 7.18 10.42 6.60
C LYS A 217 8.50 10.26 5.83
N ALA A 218 8.65 9.15 5.11
CA ALA A 218 9.77 8.92 4.19
C ALA A 218 9.48 9.38 2.76
N HIS A 219 8.26 9.85 2.45
CA HIS A 219 7.76 10.10 1.09
C HIS A 219 8.13 8.93 0.14
N LEU A 220 7.92 7.70 0.60
CA LEU A 220 8.50 6.50 -0.03
C LEU A 220 7.48 5.38 -0.18
N ILE A 221 7.39 4.84 -1.40
CA ILE A 221 6.72 3.57 -1.69
C ILE A 221 7.74 2.62 -2.32
N VAL A 222 7.78 1.38 -1.84
CA VAL A 222 8.57 0.30 -2.45
C VAL A 222 7.64 -0.87 -2.74
N SER A 223 7.48 -1.21 -4.02
CA SER A 223 6.42 -2.12 -4.48
C SER A 223 6.67 -2.66 -5.87
N ASP A 224 6.43 -3.97 -6.06
CA ASP A 224 6.29 -4.61 -7.39
C ASP A 224 4.80 -4.73 -7.82
N GLN A 225 3.85 -4.36 -6.96
CA GLN A 225 2.40 -4.40 -7.23
C GLN A 225 1.97 -3.32 -8.25
N PRO A 226 0.87 -3.53 -9.00
CA PRO A 226 0.33 -2.53 -9.92
C PRO A 226 -0.18 -1.27 -9.20
N ASP A 227 -0.09 -0.12 -9.89
CA ASP A 227 -0.56 1.19 -9.46
C ASP A 227 -0.21 1.61 -8.01
N PRO A 228 1.06 1.49 -7.59
CA PRO A 228 1.49 1.80 -6.22
C PRO A 228 1.20 3.27 -5.83
N ALA A 229 1.14 4.18 -6.79
CA ALA A 229 0.76 5.58 -6.60
C ALA A 229 -0.67 5.78 -6.04
N LEU A 230 -1.56 4.78 -6.14
CA LEU A 230 -2.92 4.84 -5.60
C LEU A 230 -3.00 4.47 -4.11
N LEU A 231 -1.98 3.79 -3.57
CA LEU A 231 -1.97 3.29 -2.20
C LEU A 231 -2.20 4.39 -1.14
N PRO A 232 -1.60 5.59 -1.22
CA PRO A 232 -1.87 6.67 -0.27
C PRO A 232 -3.33 7.13 -0.30
N GLY A 233 -3.94 7.20 -1.49
CA GLY A 233 -5.35 7.56 -1.67
C GLY A 233 -6.31 6.53 -1.08
N ARG A 234 -6.04 5.23 -1.28
CA ARG A 234 -6.83 4.14 -0.70
C ARG A 234 -6.81 4.16 0.84
N ILE A 235 -5.62 4.32 1.42
CA ILE A 235 -5.45 4.41 2.89
C ILE A 235 -6.17 5.66 3.44
N LEU A 236 -6.06 6.80 2.74
CA LEU A 236 -6.71 8.04 3.13
C LEU A 236 -8.25 7.94 3.08
N ALA A 237 -8.80 7.30 2.04
CA ALA A 237 -10.23 7.01 1.93
C ALA A 237 -10.73 6.09 3.04
N TRP A 238 -9.96 5.05 3.38
CA TRP A 238 -10.30 4.15 4.48
C TRP A 238 -10.38 4.89 5.80
N TYR A 239 -9.38 5.71 6.14
CA TYR A 239 -9.42 6.47 7.40
C TYR A 239 -10.57 7.47 7.46
N ALA A 240 -10.94 8.07 6.33
CA ALA A 240 -12.10 8.95 6.23
C ALA A 240 -13.40 8.17 6.56
N ALA A 241 -13.60 6.99 5.96
CA ALA A 241 -14.75 6.11 6.20
C ALA A 241 -14.80 5.50 7.62
N HIS A 242 -13.67 5.49 8.36
CA HIS A 242 -13.55 4.84 9.67
C HIS A 242 -13.13 5.85 10.76
N PRO A 243 -13.99 6.78 11.21
CA PRO A 243 -13.64 7.79 12.20
C PRO A 243 -13.12 7.23 13.54
N ASP A 244 -13.58 6.03 13.90
CA ASP A 244 -13.14 5.29 15.09
C ASP A 244 -11.66 4.84 15.05
N HIS A 245 -10.97 4.97 13.91
CA HIS A 245 -9.58 4.51 13.73
C HIS A 245 -8.62 5.06 14.79
N ALA A 246 -8.78 6.32 15.21
CA ALA A 246 -7.91 6.94 16.19
C ALA A 246 -7.99 6.23 17.55
N ARG A 247 -9.21 5.86 17.97
CA ARG A 247 -9.47 5.07 19.17
C ARG A 247 -8.92 3.65 19.03
N GLN A 248 -9.16 2.99 17.89
CA GLN A 248 -8.64 1.64 17.63
C GLN A 248 -7.10 1.57 17.66
N ILE A 249 -6.42 2.59 17.14
CA ILE A 249 -4.95 2.69 17.16
C ILE A 249 -4.44 3.00 18.57
N ALA A 250 -5.14 3.84 19.35
CA ALA A 250 -4.77 4.14 20.73
C ALA A 250 -4.98 2.95 21.69
N GLU A 251 -6.00 2.13 21.44
CA GLU A 251 -6.28 0.89 22.17
C GLU A 251 -5.42 -0.31 21.70
N ALA A 252 -4.64 -0.15 20.62
CA ALA A 252 -3.85 -1.23 20.04
C ALA A 252 -2.78 -1.75 21.02
N VAL A 253 -2.77 -3.07 21.25
CA VAL A 253 -1.82 -3.71 22.16
C VAL A 253 -0.40 -3.60 21.57
N PRO A 254 0.54 -2.89 22.24
CA PRO A 254 1.91 -2.77 21.75
C PRO A 254 2.64 -4.10 21.85
N PHE A 255 3.72 -4.27 21.08
CA PHE A 255 4.60 -5.42 21.23
C PHE A 255 5.25 -5.43 22.62
N LYS A 256 5.23 -6.57 23.31
CA LYS A 256 6.01 -6.82 24.53
C LYS A 256 6.69 -8.17 24.42
N ALA A 257 7.99 -8.22 24.70
CA ALA A 257 8.79 -9.44 24.54
C ALA A 257 8.33 -10.62 25.41
N HIS A 258 7.59 -10.38 26.52
CA HIS A 258 7.04 -11.46 27.35
C HIS A 258 5.80 -12.13 26.74
N ASP A 259 4.98 -11.40 25.98
CA ASP A 259 3.78 -11.95 25.33
C ASP A 259 4.11 -13.02 24.28
N TYR A 260 5.35 -12.98 23.76
CA TYR A 260 5.89 -13.89 22.75
C TYR A 260 7.00 -14.81 23.30
N GLY A 261 7.11 -14.95 24.63
CA GLY A 261 8.06 -15.85 25.29
C GLY A 261 9.55 -15.47 25.21
N LEU A 262 9.91 -14.44 24.43
CA LEU A 262 11.30 -14.00 24.22
C LEU A 262 12.00 -13.58 25.53
N GLY A 263 11.25 -13.03 26.49
CA GLY A 263 11.78 -12.72 27.83
C GLY A 263 12.24 -13.94 28.65
N ARG A 264 11.82 -15.17 28.31
CA ARG A 264 12.31 -16.41 28.96
C ARG A 264 13.56 -16.97 28.28
N ALA A 265 13.76 -16.71 26.99
CA ALA A 265 14.93 -17.19 26.26
C ALA A 265 16.22 -16.51 26.73
N SER A 266 16.20 -15.19 26.99
CA SER A 266 17.38 -14.49 27.55
C SER A 266 17.73 -14.92 28.98
N ALA A 267 16.73 -15.32 29.79
CA ALA A 267 16.96 -15.81 31.14
C ALA A 267 17.61 -17.22 31.18
N LEU A 268 17.55 -17.98 30.08
CA LEU A 268 18.24 -19.26 29.95
C LEU A 268 19.76 -19.11 29.73
N THR A 269 20.23 -17.92 29.30
CA THR A 269 21.67 -17.62 29.13
C THR A 269 22.33 -17.16 30.43
N ASP A 270 21.55 -16.74 31.43
CA ASP A 270 22.02 -16.30 32.75
C ASP A 270 22.02 -17.44 33.81
N LEU A 271 21.66 -18.67 33.44
CA LEU A 271 21.84 -19.86 34.28
C LEU A 271 23.32 -20.29 34.31
N LYS A 272 24.10 -19.51 35.04
CA LYS A 272 25.51 -19.77 35.33
C LYS A 272 25.63 -20.71 36.53
N ASP A 273 26.04 -21.95 36.25
CA ASP A 273 26.63 -22.92 37.18
C ASP A 273 25.95 -23.09 38.55
N GLU A 274 24.82 -23.81 38.60
CA GLU A 274 24.45 -24.60 39.79
C GLU A 274 24.56 -26.10 39.47
N GLU A 275 25.20 -26.86 40.36
CA GLU A 275 25.44 -28.30 40.20
C GLU A 275 24.12 -29.11 40.16
N PRO A 276 24.07 -30.22 39.40
CA PRO A 276 22.81 -30.91 39.12
C PRO A 276 22.26 -31.66 40.33
N ALA A 277 21.11 -31.21 40.83
CA ALA A 277 20.29 -32.01 41.74
C ALA A 277 19.76 -33.27 41.03
N VAL A 278 19.80 -34.40 41.74
CA VAL A 278 19.59 -35.76 41.21
C VAL A 278 18.21 -35.94 40.56
N ALA A 279 18.19 -36.47 39.35
CA ALA A 279 16.98 -36.76 38.59
C ALA A 279 16.24 -38.01 39.08
N ALA A 280 14.90 -37.97 39.01
CA ALA A 280 14.03 -39.15 39.00
C ALA A 280 13.40 -39.29 37.60
N PRO A 281 13.30 -40.51 37.04
CA PRO A 281 12.98 -40.68 35.62
C PRO A 281 11.48 -40.64 35.32
N LEU A 282 11.12 -40.00 34.20
CA LEU A 282 9.87 -40.26 33.47
C LEU A 282 10.17 -40.43 31.98
N GLU A 283 9.39 -41.29 31.34
CA GLU A 283 9.77 -41.98 30.11
C GLU A 283 9.55 -41.16 28.82
N HIS A 284 10.13 -41.66 27.73
CA HIS A 284 10.24 -40.96 26.46
C HIS A 284 8.91 -40.86 25.69
N GLY A 285 8.55 -39.65 25.26
CA GLY A 285 7.61 -39.38 24.18
C GLY A 285 8.28 -38.54 23.11
N GLY A 286 8.98 -39.17 22.16
CA GLY A 286 9.82 -38.46 21.19
C GLY A 286 9.04 -37.71 20.11
N SER A 287 9.40 -36.44 19.91
CA SER A 287 9.10 -35.70 18.67
C SER A 287 10.30 -34.79 18.36
N GLU A 288 11.36 -35.38 17.83
CA GLU A 288 12.50 -34.61 17.33
C GLU A 288 12.10 -33.90 16.03
N SER A 289 12.31 -32.58 15.99
CA SER A 289 12.05 -31.78 14.78
C SER A 289 13.03 -32.17 13.67
N ALA A 290 12.49 -32.53 12.51
CA ALA A 290 13.25 -32.95 11.33
C ALA A 290 14.25 -31.89 10.81
N ALA A 291 14.13 -30.63 11.25
CA ALA A 291 15.03 -29.53 10.89
C ALA A 291 16.50 -29.76 11.34
N TRP A 292 16.75 -30.53 12.40
CA TRP A 292 18.11 -30.73 12.97
C TRP A 292 18.78 -32.06 12.57
N ALA A 293 18.10 -32.90 11.79
CA ALA A 293 18.69 -34.11 11.21
C ALA A 293 19.48 -33.79 9.92
N LEU A 294 19.04 -32.80 9.13
CA LEU A 294 19.63 -32.47 7.83
C LEU A 294 21.04 -31.86 7.93
N LEU A 295 21.36 -31.18 9.05
CA LEU A 295 22.64 -30.48 9.26
C LEU A 295 23.76 -31.37 9.82
N ARG A 296 23.54 -32.68 9.95
CA ARG A 296 24.56 -33.64 10.45
C ARG A 296 24.95 -34.73 9.43
N THR A 297 24.46 -34.64 8.20
CA THR A 297 24.73 -35.62 7.13
C THR A 297 25.12 -34.97 5.80
N THR A 298 26.13 -34.10 5.79
CA THR A 298 27.16 -34.03 4.73
C THR A 298 28.20 -32.97 5.08
N ASP A 299 29.23 -33.37 5.82
CA ASP A 299 30.53 -32.69 5.76
C ASP A 299 31.64 -33.72 6.08
N GLY A 300 32.71 -33.74 5.27
CA GLY A 300 33.99 -34.32 5.69
C GLY A 300 34.35 -35.77 5.33
N THR A 301 34.33 -36.16 4.06
CA THR A 301 35.44 -36.99 3.50
C THR A 301 35.83 -36.47 2.12
N GLY A 302 36.84 -35.61 2.06
CA GLY A 302 37.36 -35.05 0.80
C GLY A 302 38.51 -35.86 0.20
N SER A 303 38.93 -35.48 -1.00
CA SER A 303 40.35 -35.54 -1.41
C SER A 303 40.61 -34.73 -2.69
N ALA A 304 41.79 -34.10 -2.73
CA ALA A 304 42.57 -33.68 -3.91
C ALA A 304 41.92 -32.85 -5.03
N LEU A 305 42.40 -31.59 -5.15
CA LEU A 305 42.53 -30.89 -6.42
C LEU A 305 43.49 -31.65 -7.37
N PRO A 306 43.31 -31.51 -8.68
CA PRO A 306 44.44 -31.00 -9.45
C PRO A 306 44.09 -29.95 -10.53
N ALA A 307 45.00 -28.97 -10.63
CA ALA A 307 45.51 -28.25 -11.80
C ALA A 307 44.60 -27.72 -12.93
N GLU A 308 44.97 -26.50 -13.33
CA GLU A 308 44.68 -25.75 -14.56
C GLU A 308 44.38 -26.56 -15.83
N GLN A 309 43.41 -26.09 -16.62
CA GLN A 309 43.61 -25.83 -18.06
C GLN A 309 42.52 -24.91 -18.62
N SER A 310 42.92 -23.72 -19.09
CA SER A 310 42.13 -22.97 -20.07
C SER A 310 42.26 -23.61 -21.46
N PRO A 311 41.21 -23.58 -22.28
CA PRO A 311 41.42 -23.13 -23.66
C PRO A 311 40.32 -22.21 -24.22
N GLU A 312 40.79 -21.12 -24.82
CA GLU A 312 40.36 -20.48 -26.08
C GLU A 312 38.86 -20.36 -26.47
N ASP A 313 38.42 -19.10 -26.57
CA ASP A 313 37.31 -18.65 -27.44
C ASP A 313 37.77 -18.68 -28.91
N PRO A 314 37.00 -19.30 -29.83
CA PRO A 314 36.86 -18.69 -31.15
C PRO A 314 35.40 -18.59 -31.62
N ARG A 315 34.86 -17.37 -31.52
CA ARG A 315 33.80 -16.83 -32.41
C ARG A 315 34.25 -16.87 -33.89
N PRO A 316 33.38 -16.58 -34.90
CA PRO A 316 31.99 -16.14 -34.82
C PRO A 316 31.02 -16.77 -35.85
N GLY A 317 29.72 -16.50 -35.69
CA GLY A 317 28.86 -16.19 -36.86
C GLY A 317 27.64 -17.07 -37.12
N PHE A 318 26.49 -16.67 -36.59
CA PHE A 318 25.20 -16.82 -37.29
C PHE A 318 24.25 -15.67 -36.89
N LEU A 319 23.26 -15.36 -37.72
CA LEU A 319 22.19 -14.36 -37.48
C LEU A 319 22.57 -12.85 -37.45
N LYS A 320 23.33 -12.39 -38.46
CA LYS A 320 23.20 -11.01 -38.99
C LYS A 320 22.95 -10.98 -40.50
N ARG A 321 21.84 -11.61 -40.91
CA ARG A 321 21.16 -11.36 -42.19
C ARG A 321 19.66 -11.25 -41.93
N LEU A 322 19.14 -10.03 -41.82
CA LEU A 322 17.70 -9.77 -42.01
C LEU A 322 17.37 -8.29 -42.28
N PHE A 323 18.16 -7.32 -41.80
CA PHE A 323 17.89 -5.89 -42.02
C PHE A 323 19.09 -5.14 -42.62
N GLY A 324 19.21 -5.24 -43.95
CA GLY A 324 20.08 -4.40 -44.75
C GLY A 324 19.30 -3.31 -45.48
N GLY A 325 19.36 -2.07 -44.97
CA GLY A 325 19.31 -0.85 -45.78
C GLY A 325 17.95 -0.29 -46.22
N ARG A 326 17.70 0.98 -45.84
CA ARG A 326 17.37 2.06 -46.80
C ARG A 326 17.88 3.40 -46.28
N ARG A 327 18.26 4.28 -47.21
CA ARG A 327 18.85 5.61 -46.97
C ARG A 327 17.77 6.69 -46.85
N ALA A 328 18.05 7.72 -46.06
CA ALA A 328 17.81 9.14 -46.37
C ALA A 328 19.23 9.79 -46.40
N LYS A 329 19.61 10.64 -47.37
CA LYS A 329 19.27 12.08 -47.47
C LYS A 329 19.41 12.74 -46.09
N ASP A 330 20.41 13.58 -45.85
CA ASP A 330 20.98 14.60 -46.75
C ASP A 330 22.48 14.44 -47.11
#